data_AF-A0A9X1S3P8-F1
#
_entry.id   AF-A0A9X1S3P8-F1
#
_cell.length_a   1.000
_cell.length_b   1.000
_cell.length_c   1.000
_cell.angle_alpha   90.00
_cell.angle_beta   90.00
_cell.angle_gamma   90.00
#
_symmetry.space_group_name_H-M   'P 1'
#
loop_
_entity.id
_entity.type
_entity.pdbx_description
1 polymer ?
#
loop_
_entity_poly.entity_id
_entity_poly.type
_entity_poly.pdbx_seq_one_letter_code
_entity_poly.pdbx_strand_id
1 'polypeptide(L)'
;MGANLVGRTFSYRAHVPVLSQTEFDLLVYMSLTALDNDTPPLYFDSRESSALALGRIVPDAVAPDDPRCDEVDRERTAAFQRVKVAIQGLVALGAIERVRQGGNGHRAEFAIVLNVPVSQTTDEYRKRLRKPRRAAPRRGTADVPLTPVDNPGVRTTHRPPRGTSNDSLRGTSDVPVGVRPAYPSAVRPTYPLEGTTEEYQEHKRKNITNASTSPEPVDNSQRAS
;
A
#
# COMPACT_ATOMS: atom_id res chain seq x y z
N MET A 1 6.61 1.54 17.28
CA MET A 1 6.55 2.26 15.99
C MET A 1 7.95 2.68 15.63
N GLY A 2 8.34 2.51 14.37
CA GLY A 2 9.73 2.69 13.93
C GLY A 2 10.02 4.07 13.35
N ALA A 3 10.43 5.03 14.19
CA ALA A 3 10.78 6.38 13.72
C ALA A 3 12.04 6.35 12.82
N ASN A 4 13.00 5.46 13.13
CA ASN A 4 14.21 5.32 12.34
C ASN A 4 13.90 4.75 10.95
N LEU A 5 12.98 3.79 10.85
CA LEU A 5 12.56 3.22 9.57
C LEU A 5 11.91 4.26 8.67
N VAL A 6 11.07 5.15 9.22
CA VAL A 6 10.48 6.24 8.43
C VAL A 6 11.57 7.13 7.85
N GLY A 7 12.56 7.54 8.65
CA GLY A 7 13.71 8.32 8.17
C GLY A 7 14.48 7.62 7.05
N ARG A 8 14.72 6.31 7.18
CA ARG A 8 15.34 5.48 6.13
C ARG A 8 14.49 5.41 4.86
N THR A 9 13.17 5.36 4.98
CA THR A 9 12.24 5.35 3.83
C THR A 9 12.28 6.67 3.05
N PHE A 10 12.35 7.81 3.73
CA PHE A 10 12.55 9.11 3.06
C PHE A 10 13.91 9.20 2.35
N SER A 11 14.98 8.72 3.01
CA SER A 11 16.30 8.62 2.39
C SER A 11 16.30 7.72 1.15
N TYR A 12 15.67 6.53 1.25
CA TYR A 12 15.50 5.61 0.13
C TYR A 12 14.76 6.27 -1.05
N ARG A 13 13.69 7.03 -0.78
CA ARG A 13 12.94 7.78 -1.81
C ARG A 13 13.80 8.81 -2.54
N ALA A 14 14.70 9.50 -1.83
CA ALA A 14 15.61 10.47 -2.44
C ALA A 14 16.58 9.82 -3.45
N HIS A 15 17.01 8.59 -3.18
CA HIS A 15 17.93 7.85 -4.05
C HIS A 15 17.24 6.97 -5.10
N VAL A 16 15.95 6.70 -4.95
CA VAL A 16 15.13 5.89 -5.87
C VAL A 16 13.92 6.73 -6.35
N PRO A 17 14.14 7.69 -7.28
CA PRO A 17 13.11 8.63 -7.70
C PRO A 17 12.00 7.98 -8.57
N VAL A 18 12.23 6.76 -9.07
CA VAL A 18 11.26 6.00 -9.89
C VAL A 18 10.09 5.42 -9.09
N LEU A 19 10.12 5.52 -7.76
CA LEU A 19 9.01 5.10 -6.91
C LEU A 19 7.75 5.96 -7.21
N SER A 20 6.60 5.32 -7.35
CA SER A 20 5.33 6.05 -7.49
C SER A 20 4.89 6.62 -6.14
N GLN A 21 4.00 7.63 -6.16
CA GLN A 21 3.48 8.21 -4.91
C GLN A 21 2.76 7.15 -4.06
N THR A 22 1.89 6.35 -4.68
CA THR A 22 1.15 5.28 -3.98
C THR A 22 2.08 4.25 -3.34
N GLU A 23 3.15 3.85 -4.02
CA GLU A 23 4.15 2.93 -3.44
C GLU A 23 4.90 3.57 -2.27
N PHE A 24 5.24 4.86 -2.38
CA PHE A 24 5.90 5.61 -1.31
C PHE A 24 5.01 5.73 -0.07
N ASP A 25 3.74 6.13 -0.23
CA ASP A 25 2.78 6.28 0.86
C ASP A 25 2.60 4.95 1.63
N LEU A 26 2.48 3.84 0.89
CA LEU A 26 2.39 2.52 1.49
C LEU A 26 3.68 2.13 2.23
N LEU A 27 4.85 2.41 1.65
CA LEU A 27 6.14 2.11 2.28
C LEU A 27 6.34 2.90 3.58
N VAL A 28 5.94 4.18 3.62
CA VAL A 28 5.95 5.00 4.83
C VAL A 28 5.05 4.40 5.91
N TYR A 29 3.83 3.97 5.56
CA TYR A 29 2.93 3.29 6.49
C TYR A 29 3.50 1.98 7.03
N MET A 30 4.08 1.15 6.16
CA MET A 30 4.77 -0.08 6.57
C MET A 30 5.92 0.21 7.55
N SER A 31 6.73 1.24 7.28
CA SER A 31 7.81 1.67 8.17
C SER A 31 7.32 2.21 9.51
N LEU A 32 6.20 2.92 9.53
CA LEU A 32 5.62 3.47 10.76
C LEU A 32 5.14 2.35 11.70
N THR A 33 4.54 1.31 11.12
CA THR A 33 3.92 0.19 11.85
C THR A 33 4.92 -0.90 12.24
N ALA A 34 5.97 -1.12 11.44
CA ALA A 34 7.05 -2.04 11.77
C ALA A 34 7.84 -1.61 13.02
N LEU A 35 8.51 -2.58 13.66
CA LEU A 35 9.39 -2.34 14.80
C LEU A 35 10.82 -2.10 14.32
N ASP A 36 11.45 -1.03 14.81
CA ASP A 36 12.86 -0.71 14.48
C ASP A 36 13.85 -1.80 14.94
N ASN A 37 13.48 -2.57 15.97
CA ASN A 37 14.35 -3.59 16.57
C ASN A 37 14.29 -4.95 15.85
N ASP A 38 13.33 -5.14 14.93
CA ASP A 38 13.20 -6.38 14.17
C ASP A 38 14.29 -6.44 13.08
N THR A 39 14.88 -7.62 12.87
CA THR A 39 15.94 -7.83 11.88
C THR A 39 15.60 -9.01 10.96
N PRO A 40 15.11 -8.78 9.72
CA PRO A 40 14.74 -7.48 9.15
C PRO A 40 13.41 -6.94 9.76
N PRO A 41 13.13 -5.65 9.65
CA PRO A 41 11.86 -5.08 10.10
C PRO A 41 10.66 -5.71 9.38
N LEU A 42 9.70 -6.22 10.15
CA LEU A 42 8.55 -6.94 9.61
C LEU A 42 7.27 -6.08 9.66
N TYR A 43 6.50 -6.18 8.60
CA TYR A 43 5.17 -5.61 8.46
C TYR A 43 4.13 -6.73 8.29
N PHE A 44 3.07 -6.70 9.10
CA PHE A 44 2.02 -7.75 9.15
C PHE A 44 0.62 -7.18 9.43
N ASP A 45 0.13 -6.28 8.57
CA ASP A 45 -1.21 -5.70 8.72
C ASP A 45 -2.25 -6.25 7.71
N SER A 46 -3.51 -5.86 7.88
CA SER A 46 -4.62 -6.19 6.98
C SER A 46 -4.53 -5.43 5.64
N ARG A 47 -5.26 -5.91 4.64
CA ARG A 47 -5.34 -5.22 3.33
C ARG A 47 -6.13 -3.93 3.45
N GLU A 48 -7.10 -3.90 4.35
CA GLU A 48 -7.94 -2.76 4.70
C GLU A 48 -7.10 -1.64 5.31
N SER A 49 -6.24 -1.96 6.30
CA SER A 49 -5.29 -1.00 6.86
C SER A 49 -4.34 -0.45 5.80
N SER A 50 -3.85 -1.33 4.92
CA SER A 50 -2.99 -0.94 3.80
C SER A 50 -3.71 -0.04 2.78
N ALA A 51 -5.01 -0.24 2.56
CA ALA A 51 -5.82 0.63 1.69
C ALA A 51 -6.07 1.99 2.36
N LEU A 52 -6.30 2.01 3.66
CA LEU A 52 -6.46 3.24 4.44
C LEU A 52 -5.20 4.10 4.38
N ALA A 53 -4.02 3.48 4.45
CA ALA A 53 -2.73 4.14 4.25
C ALA A 53 -2.60 4.82 2.88
N LEU A 54 -3.29 4.30 1.86
CA LEU A 54 -3.37 4.89 0.51
C LEU A 54 -4.51 5.91 0.37
N GLY A 55 -5.11 6.35 1.47
CA GLY A 55 -6.23 7.28 1.51
C GLY A 55 -7.54 6.69 1.00
N ARG A 56 -7.72 5.36 1.07
CA ARG A 56 -8.94 4.68 0.63
C ARG A 56 -9.62 4.00 1.81
N ILE A 57 -10.85 4.41 2.09
CA ILE A 57 -11.74 3.70 3.01
C ILE A 57 -12.29 2.49 2.26
N VAL A 58 -12.21 1.32 2.89
CA VAL A 58 -12.78 0.08 2.36
C VAL A 58 -14.11 -0.12 3.06
N PRO A 59 -15.26 -0.06 2.35
CA PRO A 59 -16.57 -0.25 2.98
C PRO A 59 -16.68 -1.69 3.52
N ASP A 60 -17.41 -1.86 4.62
CA ASP A 60 -17.65 -3.19 5.20
C ASP A 60 -18.41 -4.09 4.22
N ALA A 61 -18.18 -5.40 4.31
CA ALA A 61 -18.92 -6.36 3.51
C ALA A 61 -20.40 -6.33 3.89
N VAL A 62 -21.27 -6.25 2.88
CA VAL A 62 -22.72 -6.32 3.06
C VAL A 62 -23.22 -7.72 2.76
N ALA A 63 -24.44 -8.02 3.22
CA ALA A 63 -25.07 -9.31 2.90
C ALA A 63 -25.29 -9.43 1.38
N PRO A 64 -25.20 -10.65 0.81
CA PRO A 64 -25.42 -10.87 -0.63
C PRO A 64 -26.79 -10.39 -1.14
N ASP A 65 -27.79 -10.32 -0.25
CA ASP A 65 -29.14 -9.89 -0.59
C ASP A 65 -29.34 -8.35 -0.49
N ASP A 66 -28.34 -7.58 -0.05
CA ASP A 66 -28.42 -6.11 -0.03
C ASP A 66 -28.32 -5.56 -1.47
N PRO A 67 -29.23 -4.66 -1.92
CA PRO A 67 -29.19 -4.08 -3.26
C PRO A 67 -27.89 -3.31 -3.58
N ARG A 68 -27.09 -2.97 -2.57
CA ARG A 68 -25.79 -2.29 -2.73
C ARG A 68 -24.60 -3.25 -2.80
N CYS A 69 -24.81 -4.57 -2.71
CA CYS A 69 -23.72 -5.57 -2.68
C CYS A 69 -22.74 -5.37 -3.85
N ASP A 70 -23.25 -5.23 -5.07
CA ASP A 70 -22.43 -5.04 -6.26
C ASP A 70 -21.57 -3.77 -6.23
N GLU A 71 -22.10 -2.67 -5.68
CA GLU A 71 -21.38 -1.40 -5.58
C GLU A 71 -20.27 -1.50 -4.54
N VAL A 72 -20.59 -2.02 -3.35
CA VAL A 72 -19.65 -2.25 -2.25
C VAL A 72 -18.50 -3.16 -2.71
N ASP A 73 -18.81 -4.25 -3.40
CA ASP A 73 -17.80 -5.20 -3.89
C ASP A 73 -16.87 -4.59 -4.94
N ARG A 74 -17.41 -3.75 -5.84
CA ARG A 74 -16.58 -3.00 -6.81
C ARG A 74 -15.64 -2.03 -6.12
N GLU A 75 -16.12 -1.27 -5.13
CA GLU A 75 -15.28 -0.34 -4.37
C GLU A 75 -14.19 -1.05 -3.57
N ARG A 76 -14.54 -2.13 -2.86
CA ARG A 76 -13.58 -2.99 -2.15
C ARG A 76 -12.52 -3.54 -3.10
N THR A 77 -12.95 -4.08 -4.24
CA THR A 77 -12.04 -4.65 -5.25
C THR A 77 -11.10 -3.58 -5.81
N ALA A 78 -11.61 -2.38 -6.10
CA ALA A 78 -10.79 -1.28 -6.60
C ALA A 78 -9.74 -0.82 -5.57
N ALA A 79 -10.11 -0.73 -4.29
CA ALA A 79 -9.19 -0.38 -3.20
C ALA A 79 -8.08 -1.43 -3.05
N PHE A 80 -8.45 -2.73 -2.99
CA PHE A 80 -7.48 -3.81 -2.87
C PHE A 80 -6.60 -3.97 -4.10
N GLN A 81 -7.13 -3.73 -5.30
CA GLN A 81 -6.33 -3.76 -6.52
C GLN A 81 -5.24 -2.68 -6.48
N ARG A 82 -5.53 -1.50 -5.93
CA ARG A 82 -4.52 -0.43 -5.77
C ARG A 82 -3.42 -0.81 -4.79
N VAL A 83 -3.77 -1.42 -3.65
CA VAL A 83 -2.80 -1.99 -2.69
C VAL A 83 -1.94 -3.06 -3.36
N LYS A 84 -2.57 -3.98 -4.10
CA LYS A 84 -1.86 -5.06 -4.82
C LYS A 84 -0.83 -4.50 -5.80
N VAL A 85 -1.19 -3.50 -6.61
CA VAL A 85 -0.28 -2.85 -7.56
C VAL A 85 0.89 -2.18 -6.83
N ALA A 86 0.62 -1.46 -5.74
CA ALA A 86 1.67 -0.82 -4.94
C ALA A 86 2.65 -1.85 -4.34
N ILE A 87 2.13 -2.93 -3.73
CA ILE A 87 2.97 -4.02 -3.19
C ILE A 87 3.81 -4.67 -4.29
N GLN A 88 3.21 -4.96 -5.45
CA GLN A 88 3.93 -5.55 -6.58
C GLN A 88 5.07 -4.65 -7.05
N GLY A 89 4.84 -3.34 -7.14
CA GLY A 89 5.87 -2.38 -7.50
C GLY A 89 7.00 -2.28 -6.47
N LEU A 90 6.67 -2.27 -5.17
CA LEU A 90 7.66 -2.28 -4.10
C LEU A 90 8.51 -3.55 -4.09
N VAL A 91 7.88 -4.72 -4.29
CA VAL A 91 8.59 -6.01 -4.40
C VAL A 91 9.48 -6.05 -5.64
N ALA A 92 8.96 -5.59 -6.79
CA ALA A 92 9.73 -5.57 -8.05
C ALA A 92 10.95 -4.63 -7.98
N LEU A 93 10.88 -3.57 -7.18
CA LEU A 93 12.00 -2.68 -6.89
C LEU A 93 12.92 -3.19 -5.78
N GLY A 94 12.60 -4.30 -5.11
CA GLY A 94 13.37 -4.81 -3.96
C GLY A 94 13.31 -3.90 -2.73
N ALA A 95 12.33 -3.00 -2.63
CA ALA A 95 12.12 -2.16 -1.45
C ALA A 95 11.62 -2.98 -0.26
N ILE A 96 10.79 -3.99 -0.55
CA ILE A 96 10.26 -4.97 0.40
C ILE A 96 10.42 -6.39 -0.17
N GLU A 97 10.48 -7.37 0.72
CA GLU A 97 10.46 -8.79 0.38
C GLU A 97 9.23 -9.45 1.00
N ARG A 98 8.57 -10.35 0.26
CA ARG A 98 7.46 -11.11 0.81
C ARG A 98 8.00 -12.31 1.59
N VAL A 99 7.81 -12.30 2.91
CA VAL A 99 8.24 -13.37 3.81
C VAL A 99 7.19 -14.48 3.84
N ARG A 100 5.92 -14.09 3.98
CA ARG A 100 4.79 -15.03 4.05
C ARG A 100 3.67 -14.59 3.12
N GLN A 101 3.17 -15.53 2.32
CA GLN A 101 1.95 -15.31 1.56
C GLN A 101 0.74 -15.37 2.50
N GLY A 102 -0.05 -14.30 2.54
CA GLY A 102 -1.33 -14.30 3.24
C GLY A 102 -2.36 -15.22 2.56
N GLY A 103 -3.27 -15.76 3.35
CA GLY A 103 -4.31 -16.71 2.92
C GLY A 103 -5.54 -16.64 3.83
N ASN A 104 -6.43 -17.64 3.75
CA ASN A 104 -7.61 -17.70 4.61
C ASN A 104 -7.17 -17.76 6.09
N GLY A 105 -7.55 -16.73 6.86
CA GLY A 105 -7.19 -16.59 8.28
C GLY A 105 -5.74 -16.14 8.55
N HIS A 106 -4.90 -15.97 7.52
CA HIS A 106 -3.48 -15.66 7.69
C HIS A 106 -3.12 -14.33 7.00
N ARG A 107 -2.44 -13.46 7.75
CA ARG A 107 -1.94 -12.18 7.22
C ARG A 107 -0.70 -12.41 6.36
N ALA A 108 -0.53 -11.56 5.35
CA ALA A 108 0.71 -11.53 4.60
C ALA A 108 1.79 -10.82 5.43
N GLU A 109 3.03 -11.29 5.35
CA GLU A 109 4.16 -10.71 6.07
C GLU A 109 5.21 -10.24 5.07
N PHE A 110 5.72 -9.04 5.30
CA PHE A 110 6.69 -8.38 4.43
C PHE A 110 7.88 -7.88 5.24
N ALA A 111 9.09 -8.17 4.77
CA ALA A 111 10.32 -7.60 5.31
C ALA A 111 10.65 -6.29 4.59
N ILE A 112 10.98 -5.25 5.34
CA ILE A 112 11.39 -3.95 4.81
C ILE A 112 12.91 -3.92 4.63
N VAL A 113 13.39 -3.84 3.39
CA VAL A 113 14.81 -4.00 3.05
C VAL A 113 15.51 -2.66 2.81
N LEU A 114 14.89 -1.75 2.07
CA LEU A 114 15.40 -0.41 1.75
C LEU A 114 16.86 -0.38 1.23
N ASN A 115 17.24 -1.33 0.36
CA ASN A 115 18.59 -1.40 -0.20
C ASN A 115 18.68 -0.69 -1.56
N VAL A 116 19.22 0.53 -1.57
CA VAL A 116 19.32 1.39 -2.76
C VAL A 116 20.11 0.72 -3.91
N PRO A 117 21.34 0.21 -3.70
CA PRO A 117 22.06 -0.51 -4.76
C PRO A 117 21.27 -1.64 -5.41
N VAL A 118 20.61 -2.48 -4.59
CA VAL A 118 19.79 -3.59 -5.11
C VAL A 118 18.61 -3.06 -5.92
N SER A 119 17.93 -2.02 -5.45
CA SER A 119 16.81 -1.44 -6.18
C SER A 119 17.20 -0.88 -7.54
N GLN A 120 18.35 -0.22 -7.64
CA GLN A 120 18.82 0.38 -8.89
C GLN A 120 19.24 -0.65 -9.95
N THR A 121 19.58 -1.89 -9.54
CA THR A 121 19.91 -2.97 -10.47
C THR A 121 18.69 -3.72 -10.99
N THR A 122 17.51 -3.55 -10.38
CA THR A 122 16.28 -4.22 -10.83
C THR A 122 15.84 -3.79 -12.23
N ASP A 123 15.27 -4.71 -12.99
CA ASP A 123 14.74 -4.40 -14.33
C ASP A 123 13.55 -3.44 -14.27
N GLU A 124 12.75 -3.50 -13.19
CA GLU A 124 11.65 -2.56 -12.99
C GLU A 124 12.16 -1.13 -12.80
N TYR A 125 13.26 -0.92 -12.06
CA TYR A 125 13.91 0.38 -11.95
C TYR A 125 14.35 0.90 -13.32
N ARG A 126 15.08 0.07 -14.09
CA ARG A 126 15.56 0.42 -15.44
C ARG A 126 14.40 0.74 -16.39
N LYS A 127 13.32 -0.04 -16.34
CA LYS A 127 12.12 0.12 -17.17
C LYS A 127 11.40 1.44 -16.86
N ARG A 128 11.27 1.80 -15.59
CA ARG A 128 10.62 3.05 -15.17
C ARG A 128 11.48 4.27 -15.48
N LEU A 129 12.80 4.17 -15.33
CA LEU A 129 13.74 5.22 -15.69
C LEU A 129 13.71 5.50 -17.21
N ARG A 130 13.62 4.45 -18.03
CA ARG A 130 13.57 4.53 -19.50
C ARG A 130 12.25 5.03 -20.06
N LYS A 131 11.16 4.98 -19.29
CA LYS A 131 9.89 5.58 -19.75
C LYS A 131 10.05 7.08 -19.53
N PRO A 132 10.39 7.90 -20.56
CA PRO A 132 10.15 9.33 -20.42
C PRO A 132 8.68 9.42 -20.02
N ARG A 133 8.38 10.18 -18.95
CA ARG A 133 7.01 10.63 -18.69
C ARG A 133 6.54 11.12 -20.05
N ARG A 134 5.73 10.32 -20.75
CA ARG A 134 5.20 10.71 -22.06
C ARG A 134 4.60 12.06 -21.74
N ALA A 135 5.22 13.13 -22.25
CA ALA A 135 4.74 14.48 -22.04
C ALA A 135 3.28 14.36 -22.43
N ALA A 136 2.38 14.45 -21.43
CA ALA A 136 0.97 14.21 -21.66
C ALA A 136 0.66 15.02 -22.92
N PRO A 137 0.14 14.41 -24.00
CA PRO A 137 -0.06 15.13 -25.25
C PRO A 137 -0.71 16.42 -24.84
N ARG A 138 0.00 17.55 -25.01
CA ARG A 138 -0.47 18.86 -24.61
C ARG A 138 -1.81 18.91 -25.30
N ARG A 139 -2.88 18.67 -24.53
CA ARG A 139 -4.23 18.63 -25.05
C ARG A 139 -4.34 20.02 -25.59
N GLY A 140 -4.23 20.12 -26.92
CA GLY A 140 -4.23 21.40 -27.58
C GLY A 140 -5.39 22.13 -26.95
N THR A 141 -5.10 23.24 -26.30
CA THR A 141 -5.94 24.41 -26.42
C THR A 141 -6.20 24.52 -27.91
N ALA A 142 -7.19 23.77 -28.40
CA ALA A 142 -7.99 24.20 -29.50
C ALA A 142 -8.38 25.60 -29.07
N ASP A 143 -7.83 26.58 -29.77
CA ASP A 143 -8.26 27.95 -29.71
C ASP A 143 -9.78 27.91 -29.68
N VAL A 144 -10.37 28.03 -28.49
CA VAL A 144 -11.79 28.32 -28.38
C VAL A 144 -11.82 29.77 -28.87
N PRO A 145 -12.36 30.05 -30.07
CA PRO A 145 -12.51 31.43 -30.49
C PRO A 145 -13.29 32.11 -29.37
N LEU A 146 -12.70 33.14 -28.79
CA LEU A 146 -13.37 34.05 -27.89
C LEU A 146 -14.55 34.64 -28.66
N THR A 147 -15.71 33.99 -28.58
CA THR A 147 -16.94 34.66 -28.98
C THR A 147 -17.08 35.85 -28.04
N PRO A 148 -17.27 37.07 -28.56
CA PRO A 148 -17.57 38.22 -27.73
C PRO A 148 -18.85 37.90 -26.97
N VAL A 149 -18.74 37.74 -25.65
CA VAL A 149 -19.91 37.69 -24.79
C VAL A 149 -20.46 39.11 -24.72
N ASP A 150 -21.38 39.43 -25.62
CA ASP A 150 -22.27 40.56 -25.44
C ASP A 150 -23.04 40.35 -24.14
N ASN A 151 -22.71 41.14 -23.13
CA ASN A 151 -23.29 41.07 -21.80
C ASN A 151 -24.14 42.33 -21.55
N PRO A 152 -25.33 42.47 -22.17
CA PRO A 152 -26.23 43.57 -21.86
C PRO A 152 -27.05 43.20 -20.61
N GLY A 153 -26.52 43.49 -19.42
CA GLY A 153 -27.32 43.28 -18.21
C GLY A 153 -26.59 43.33 -16.89
N VAL A 154 -25.87 44.42 -16.62
CA VAL A 154 -25.52 44.78 -15.24
C VAL A 154 -26.83 45.11 -14.50
N ARG A 155 -27.41 44.10 -13.85
CA ARG A 155 -28.34 44.31 -12.73
C ARG A 155 -27.59 44.04 -11.44
N THR A 156 -27.08 45.14 -10.89
CA THR A 156 -26.65 45.27 -9.51
C THR A 156 -27.82 44.97 -8.58
N THR A 157 -27.85 43.77 -7.99
CA THR A 157 -28.68 43.50 -6.82
C THR A 157 -27.80 43.10 -5.64
N HIS A 158 -27.64 44.08 -4.74
CA HIS A 158 -27.50 43.95 -3.29
C HIS A 158 -26.82 42.69 -2.75
N ARG A 159 -25.54 42.85 -2.40
CA ARG A 159 -24.84 42.05 -1.40
C ARG A 159 -25.30 42.48 -0.01
N PRO A 160 -25.96 41.62 0.79
CA PRO A 160 -26.27 41.96 2.18
C PRO A 160 -25.01 41.91 3.07
N PRO A 161 -25.03 42.65 4.19
CA PRO A 161 -23.88 42.82 5.07
C PRO A 161 -23.55 41.56 5.87
N ARG A 162 -22.26 41.49 6.19
CA ARG A 162 -21.57 40.49 7.00
C ARG A 162 -22.08 40.60 8.44
N GLY A 163 -22.95 39.69 8.85
CA GLY A 163 -23.39 39.53 10.23
C GLY A 163 -22.30 38.89 11.08
N THR A 164 -21.75 39.66 12.01
CA THR A 164 -20.95 39.23 13.15
C THR A 164 -21.88 39.01 14.35
N SER A 165 -22.04 37.76 14.78
CA SER A 165 -22.80 37.32 15.97
C SER A 165 -22.70 35.79 15.99
N ASN A 166 -22.39 35.04 17.04
CA ASN A 166 -22.18 35.23 18.48
C ASN A 166 -21.14 34.15 18.88
N ASP A 167 -20.20 34.36 19.81
CA ASP A 167 -20.39 34.47 21.25
C ASP A 167 -21.27 33.37 21.87
N SER A 168 -20.74 32.77 22.93
CA SER A 168 -21.40 31.86 23.87
C SER A 168 -21.79 30.47 23.38
N LEU A 169 -21.04 29.45 23.83
CA LEU A 169 -21.55 28.46 24.79
C LEU A 169 -20.40 27.52 25.21
N ARG A 170 -19.83 27.83 26.38
CA ARG A 170 -18.99 26.92 27.18
C ARG A 170 -19.92 25.89 27.80
N GLY A 171 -20.16 24.79 27.10
CA GLY A 171 -20.82 23.60 27.65
C GLY A 171 -19.78 22.71 28.32
N THR A 172 -19.67 22.79 29.65
CA THR A 172 -19.04 21.76 30.47
C THR A 172 -19.95 20.54 30.49
N SER A 173 -19.69 19.57 29.63
CA SER A 173 -20.26 18.24 29.75
C SER A 173 -19.41 17.44 30.74
N ASP A 174 -19.90 17.35 31.98
CA ASP A 174 -19.56 16.28 32.91
C ASP A 174 -19.95 14.95 32.26
N VAL A 175 -18.96 14.27 31.69
CA VAL A 175 -19.12 12.89 31.23
C VAL A 175 -18.89 11.98 32.43
N PRO A 176 -19.89 11.18 32.87
CA PRO A 176 -19.67 10.20 33.91
C PRO A 176 -18.65 9.17 33.41
N VAL A 177 -17.64 8.92 34.26
CA VAL A 177 -16.63 7.87 34.08
C VAL A 177 -17.34 6.52 34.08
N GLY A 178 -17.80 6.11 32.89
CA GLY A 178 -18.33 4.79 32.62
C GLY A 178 -17.22 3.77 32.74
N VAL A 179 -17.39 2.88 33.71
CA VAL A 179 -16.63 1.64 33.92
C VAL A 179 -16.33 1.00 32.56
N ARG A 180 -15.06 1.01 32.15
CA ARG A 180 -14.61 0.27 30.97
C ARG A 180 -14.91 -1.22 31.20
N PRO A 181 -15.63 -1.91 30.30
CA PRO A 181 -15.70 -3.35 30.36
C PRO A 181 -14.28 -3.90 30.23
N ALA A 182 -13.90 -4.77 31.16
CA ALA A 182 -12.65 -5.52 31.09
C ALA A 182 -12.66 -6.33 29.80
N TYR A 183 -11.90 -5.88 28.79
CA TYR A 183 -11.61 -6.70 27.64
C TYR A 183 -10.93 -7.97 28.16
N PRO A 184 -11.43 -9.17 27.82
CA PRO A 184 -10.71 -10.39 28.11
C PRO A 184 -9.35 -10.26 27.43
N SER A 185 -8.28 -10.25 28.23
CA SER A 185 -6.90 -10.32 27.76
C SER A 185 -6.82 -11.37 26.67
N ALA A 186 -6.62 -10.94 25.42
CA ALA A 186 -6.33 -11.84 24.34
C ALA A 186 -5.07 -12.62 24.75
N VAL A 187 -5.26 -13.92 24.95
CA VAL A 187 -4.20 -14.90 25.16
C VAL A 187 -3.18 -14.69 24.05
N ARG A 188 -2.02 -14.14 24.40
CA ARG A 188 -0.90 -14.04 23.46
C ARG A 188 -0.52 -15.47 23.08
N PRO A 189 -0.54 -15.85 21.80
CA PRO A 189 0.06 -17.10 21.39
C PRO A 189 1.55 -17.03 21.73
N THR A 190 1.96 -17.80 22.73
CA THR A 190 3.37 -18.10 22.99
C THR A 190 3.84 -18.99 21.86
N TYR A 191 4.49 -18.40 20.87
CA TYR A 191 5.26 -19.18 19.90
C TYR A 191 6.55 -19.66 20.60
N PRO A 192 6.92 -20.95 20.49
CA PRO A 192 8.22 -21.41 20.94
C PRO A 192 9.30 -20.75 20.07
N LEU A 193 10.03 -19.82 20.67
CA LEU A 193 11.23 -19.18 20.11
C LEU A 193 12.44 -20.08 20.40
N GLU A 194 12.49 -21.24 19.77
CA GLU A 194 13.70 -22.07 19.75
C GLU A 194 13.98 -22.51 18.32
N GLY A 195 14.60 -21.59 17.56
CA GLY A 195 15.26 -21.87 16.30
C GLY A 195 16.44 -20.93 16.22
N THR A 196 17.65 -21.47 16.32
CA THR A 196 18.89 -20.69 16.24
C THR A 196 19.05 -20.13 14.83
N THR A 197 19.68 -18.96 14.71
CA THR A 197 19.91 -18.24 13.44
C THR A 197 20.62 -19.09 12.37
N GLU A 198 21.26 -20.20 12.74
CA GLU A 198 21.90 -21.15 11.84
C GLU A 198 20.91 -22.05 11.10
N GLU A 199 19.81 -22.45 11.74
CA GLU A 199 18.79 -23.33 11.15
C GLU A 199 18.06 -22.66 9.97
N TYR A 200 17.88 -21.33 10.06
CA TYR A 200 17.28 -20.53 8.99
C TYR A 200 18.19 -20.42 7.75
N GLN A 201 19.52 -20.35 7.95
CA GLN A 201 20.47 -20.33 6.84
C GLN A 201 20.57 -21.69 6.15
N GLU A 202 20.43 -22.79 6.89
CA GLU A 202 20.47 -24.14 6.32
C GLU A 202 19.24 -24.47 5.46
N HIS A 203 18.04 -24.03 5.87
CA HIS A 203 16.84 -24.17 5.06
C HIS A 203 16.91 -23.39 3.74
N LYS A 204 17.60 -22.24 3.71
CA LYS A 204 17.81 -21.47 2.47
C LYS A 204 18.79 -22.15 1.51
N ARG A 205 19.78 -22.90 2.02
CA ARG A 205 20.72 -23.68 1.20
C ARG A 205 20.06 -24.91 0.56
N LYS A 206 19.23 -25.64 1.30
CA LYS A 206 18.56 -26.87 0.79
C LYS A 206 17.55 -26.58 -0.33
N ASN A 207 16.99 -25.38 -0.41
CA ASN A 207 16.03 -25.02 -1.45
C ASN A 207 16.69 -24.62 -2.80
N ILE A 208 18.00 -24.34 -2.82
CA ILE A 208 18.72 -23.97 -4.05
C ILE A 208 19.17 -25.24 -4.80
N THR A 209 19.44 -26.34 -4.09
CA THR A 209 19.95 -27.59 -4.70
C THR A 209 18.91 -28.34 -5.53
N ASN A 210 17.62 -28.13 -5.27
CA ASN A 210 16.53 -28.85 -5.98
C ASN A 210 16.10 -28.19 -7.30
N ALA A 211 16.64 -27.03 -7.65
CA ALA A 211 16.28 -26.32 -8.89
C ALA A 211 17.19 -26.65 -10.10
N SER A 212 18.15 -27.56 -9.94
CA SER A 212 19.16 -27.85 -10.98
C SER A 212 19.07 -29.28 -11.57
N THR A 213 17.96 -29.97 -11.38
CA THR A 213 17.69 -31.22 -12.12
C THR A 213 16.97 -30.87 -13.42
N SER A 214 17.74 -30.61 -14.47
CA SER A 214 17.22 -30.56 -15.84
C SER A 214 16.55 -31.91 -16.18
N PRO A 215 15.31 -31.92 -16.68
CA PRO A 215 14.72 -33.15 -17.20
C PRO A 215 15.51 -33.60 -18.43
N GLU A 216 15.95 -34.86 -18.43
CA GLU A 216 16.60 -35.46 -19.59
C GLU A 216 15.66 -35.43 -20.82
N PRO A 217 16.20 -35.23 -22.03
CA PRO A 217 15.40 -35.26 -23.25
C PRO A 217 14.88 -36.68 -23.47
N VAL A 218 13.55 -36.84 -23.42
CA VAL A 218 12.88 -38.08 -23.77
C VAL A 218 12.99 -38.29 -25.28
N ASP A 219 13.83 -39.26 -25.67
CA ASP A 219 14.00 -39.70 -27.05
C ASP A 219 12.72 -40.41 -27.53
N ASN A 220 12.04 -39.81 -28.51
CA ASN A 220 10.70 -40.19 -28.96
C ASN A 220 10.73 -41.08 -30.22
N SER A 221 11.84 -41.80 -30.43
CA SER A 221 12.14 -42.52 -31.67
C SER A 221 11.46 -43.89 -31.86
N GLN A 222 10.54 -44.32 -30.98
CA GLN A 222 9.96 -45.69 -31.03
C GLN A 222 8.44 -45.79 -31.32
N ARG A 223 7.80 -44.77 -31.90
CA ARG A 223 6.37 -44.85 -32.28
C ARG A 223 6.15 -44.87 -33.79
N ALA A 224 6.61 -45.92 -34.45
CA ALA A 224 6.11 -46.33 -35.76
C ALA A 224 6.43 -47.81 -36.02
N SER A 225 5.48 -48.69 -35.70
CA SER A 225 5.32 -50.03 -36.29
C SER A 225 3.88 -50.46 -36.08
#